data_AF-A0A2W2K2P9-F1
#
_entry.id   AF-A0A2W2K2P9-F1
#
_cell.length_a   1.000
_cell.length_b   1.000
_cell.length_c   1.000
_cell.angle_alpha   90.00
_cell.angle_beta   90.00
_cell.angle_gamma   90.00
#
_symmetry.space_group_name_H-M   'P 1'
#
loop_
_entity.id
_entity.type
_entity.pdbx_description
1 polymer ?
#
loop_
_entity_poly.entity_id
_entity_poly.type
_entity_poly.pdbx_seq_one_letter_code
_entity_poly.pdbx_strand_id
1 'polypeptide(L)'
;MIEELLPDSVVAVEAYGDDGTDHAPLYPEERVVVARAVDKRRREFAGVRACARRAMEKLGVEPQPVLPGERGAPRWPDGLAG
;
A
#
# COMPACT_ATOMS: atom_id res chain seq x y z
N MET A 1 6.76 16.82 2.85
CA MET A 1 6.03 15.54 3.05
C MET A 1 4.83 15.53 2.12
N ILE A 2 4.38 14.39 1.59
CA ILE A 2 3.30 14.39 0.57
C ILE A 2 1.98 14.96 1.11
N GLU A 3 1.75 14.81 2.42
CA GLU A 3 0.60 15.36 3.14
C GLU A 3 0.47 16.89 3.05
N GLU A 4 1.60 17.63 2.92
CA GLU A 4 1.61 19.09 2.82
C GLU A 4 1.03 19.62 1.50
N LEU A 5 0.86 18.74 0.51
CA LEU A 5 0.33 19.07 -0.82
C LEU A 5 -1.18 18.78 -0.93
N LEU A 6 -1.78 18.19 0.11
CA LEU A 6 -3.13 17.66 0.08
C LEU A 6 -4.04 18.45 1.02
N PRO A 7 -5.34 18.57 0.70
CA PRO A 7 -6.29 19.14 1.63
C PRO A 7 -6.49 18.23 2.85
N ASP A 8 -6.92 18.81 3.98
CA ASP A 8 -7.15 18.09 5.25
C ASP A 8 -8.14 16.91 5.14
N SER A 9 -8.95 16.88 4.09
CA SER A 9 -9.89 15.80 3.80
C SER A 9 -9.22 14.53 3.24
N VAL A 10 -7.93 14.57 2.90
CA VAL A 10 -7.20 13.45 2.29
C VAL A 10 -6.22 12.87 3.29
N VAL A 11 -6.20 11.54 3.39
CA VAL A 11 -5.23 10.81 4.20
C VAL A 11 -4.02 10.44 3.36
N ALA A 12 -2.84 10.88 3.80
CA ALA A 12 -1.56 10.40 3.31
C ALA A 12 -0.82 9.57 4.36
N VAL A 13 -0.12 8.54 3.88
CA VAL A 13 0.84 7.76 4.64
C VAL A 13 2.03 7.51 3.74
N GLU A 14 3.21 7.93 4.20
CA GLU A 14 4.48 7.64 3.56
C GLU A 14 5.38 6.86 4.50
N ALA A 15 6.36 6.17 3.92
CA ALA A 15 7.37 5.44 4.67
C ALA A 15 8.72 5.57 3.96
N TYR A 16 9.77 5.63 4.75
CA TYR A 16 11.16 5.72 4.36
C TYR A 16 11.89 4.42 4.72
N GLY A 17 13.10 4.26 4.18
CA GLY A 17 13.81 2.97 4.17
C GLY A 17 14.18 2.38 5.54
N ASP A 18 13.99 3.09 6.65
CA ASP A 18 14.23 2.60 8.01
C ASP A 18 12.95 2.25 8.79
N ASP A 19 11.76 2.52 8.24
CA ASP A 19 10.48 2.33 8.93
C ASP A 19 10.04 0.85 9.07
N GLY A 20 10.85 -0.08 8.56
CA GLY A 20 10.57 -1.53 8.58
C GLY A 20 9.33 -1.96 7.78
N THR A 21 8.71 -1.05 7.04
CA THR A 21 7.52 -1.31 6.22
C THR A 21 7.80 -2.20 5.03
N ASP A 22 9.04 -2.24 4.57
CA ASP A 22 9.53 -3.09 3.49
C ASP A 22 9.55 -4.59 3.84
N HIS A 23 9.42 -4.92 5.12
CA HIS A 23 9.23 -6.26 5.66
C HIS A 23 7.80 -6.54 6.14
N ALA A 24 6.86 -5.63 5.89
CA ALA A 24 5.48 -5.80 6.31
C ALA A 24 4.87 -7.09 5.71
N PRO A 25 4.05 -7.82 6.50
CA PRO A 25 3.38 -9.00 5.99
C PRO A 25 2.49 -8.64 4.80
N LEU A 26 2.52 -9.48 3.78
CA LEU A 26 1.66 -9.43 2.61
C LEU A 26 0.52 -10.44 2.77
N TYR A 27 -0.66 -10.08 2.26
CA TYR A 27 -1.76 -11.04 2.15
C TYR A 27 -1.39 -12.17 1.19
N PRO A 28 -2.01 -13.37 1.31
CA PRO A 28 -1.75 -14.49 0.41
C PRO A 28 -1.83 -14.13 -1.07
N GLU A 29 -2.84 -13.35 -1.46
CA GLU A 29 -3.08 -12.90 -2.83
C GLU A 29 -2.00 -11.93 -3.33
N GLU A 30 -1.53 -11.05 -2.44
CA GLU A 30 -0.42 -10.12 -2.71
C GLU A 30 0.92 -10.85 -2.87
N ARG A 31 1.15 -11.91 -2.09
CA ARG A 31 2.36 -12.74 -2.21
C ARG A 31 2.48 -13.39 -3.58
N VAL A 32 1.36 -13.78 -4.19
CA VAL A 32 1.33 -14.37 -5.54
C VAL A 32 1.81 -13.37 -6.58
N VAL A 33 1.40 -12.10 -6.47
CA VAL A 33 1.79 -11.02 -7.40
C VAL A 33 3.30 -10.85 -7.49
N VAL A 34 3.99 -10.94 -6.34
CA VAL A 34 5.44 -10.72 -6.26
C VAL A 34 6.25 -12.00 -6.14
N ALA A 35 5.65 -13.17 -6.38
CA ALA A 35 6.30 -14.46 -6.18
C ALA A 35 7.58 -14.65 -7.01
N ARG A 36 7.63 -14.06 -8.22
CA ARG A 36 8.79 -14.10 -9.12
C ARG A 36 9.61 -12.81 -9.12
N ALA A 37 9.23 -11.83 -8.30
CA ALA A 37 9.92 -10.56 -8.26
C ALA A 37 11.23 -10.67 -7.46
N VAL A 38 12.25 -9.90 -7.87
CA VAL A 38 13.49 -9.77 -7.10
C VAL A 38 13.23 -9.13 -5.73
N ASP A 39 14.08 -9.40 -4.74
CA ASP A 39 13.86 -8.97 -3.35
C ASP A 39 13.63 -7.47 -3.20
N LYS A 40 14.38 -6.64 -3.95
CA LYS A 40 14.18 -5.18 -3.96
C LYS A 40 12.74 -4.81 -4.31
N ARG A 41 12.16 -5.47 -5.32
CA ARG A 41 10.78 -5.21 -5.76
C ARG A 41 9.76 -5.75 -4.77
N ARG A 42 10.02 -6.90 -4.14
CA ARG A 42 9.16 -7.47 -3.09
C ARG A 42 9.05 -6.54 -1.89
N ARG A 43 10.18 -5.98 -1.46
CA ARG A 43 10.30 -4.99 -0.38
C ARG A 43 9.54 -3.70 -0.68
N GLU A 44 9.76 -3.14 -1.86
CA GLU A 44 9.04 -1.95 -2.31
C GLU A 44 7.53 -2.19 -2.36
N PHE A 45 7.10 -3.33 -2.91
CA PHE A 45 5.70 -3.70 -2.95
C PHE A 45 5.11 -3.83 -1.54
N ALA A 46 5.80 -4.51 -0.62
CA ALA A 46 5.36 -4.64 0.78
C ALA A 46 5.24 -3.29 1.49
N GLY A 47 6.22 -2.39 1.32
CA GLY A 47 6.20 -1.05 1.90
C GLY A 47 5.00 -0.24 1.43
N VAL A 48 4.76 -0.18 0.12
CA VAL A 48 3.62 0.58 -0.43
C VAL A 48 2.28 -0.03 0.01
N ARG A 49 2.18 -1.36 0.11
CA ARG A 49 0.97 -2.02 0.63
C ARG A 49 0.73 -1.76 2.12
N ALA A 50 1.80 -1.68 2.92
CA ALA A 50 1.69 -1.29 4.32
C ALA A 50 1.16 0.15 4.46
N CYS A 51 1.66 1.08 3.65
CA CYS A 51 1.17 2.47 3.64
C CYS A 51 -0.30 2.55 3.26
N ALA A 52 -0.72 1.83 2.20
CA ALA A 52 -2.12 1.79 1.78
C ALA A 52 -3.04 1.30 2.91
N ARG A 53 -2.64 0.27 3.65
CA ARG A 53 -3.43 -0.28 4.76
C ARG A 53 -3.49 0.65 5.96
N ARG A 54 -2.38 1.30 6.32
CA ARG A 54 -2.38 2.35 7.35
C ARG A 54 -3.28 3.52 6.95
N ALA A 55 -3.35 3.86 5.66
CA ALA A 55 -4.26 4.88 5.17
C ALA A 55 -5.73 4.43 5.29
N MET A 56 -6.04 3.16 5.01
CA MET A 56 -7.39 2.58 5.26
C MET A 56 -7.78 2.71 6.74
N GLU A 57 -6.88 2.33 7.66
CA GLU A 57 -7.13 2.42 9.11
C GLU A 57 -7.42 3.87 9.55
N LYS A 58 -6.63 4.83 9.05
CA LYS A 58 -6.85 6.27 9.31
C LYS A 58 -8.19 6.77 8.75
N LEU A 59 -8.68 6.19 7.66
CA LEU A 59 -10.00 6.46 7.08
C LEU A 59 -11.14 5.70 7.78
N GLY A 60 -10.83 4.87 8.78
CA GLY A 60 -11.82 4.04 9.49
C GLY A 60 -12.29 2.81 8.71
N VAL A 61 -11.53 2.39 7.68
CA VAL A 61 -11.81 1.20 6.88
C VAL A 61 -10.86 0.08 7.29
N GLU A 62 -11.39 -1.16 7.37
CA GLU A 62 -10.56 -2.32 7.69
C GLU A 62 -9.48 -2.56 6.61
N PRO A 63 -8.23 -2.88 7.00
CA PRO A 63 -7.16 -3.22 6.06
C PRO A 63 -7.53 -4.34 5.09
N GLN A 64 -7.38 -4.09 3.80
CA GLN A 64 -7.68 -5.03 2.73
C GLN A 64 -6.51 -5.16 1.74
N PRO A 65 -6.40 -6.31 1.03
CA PRO A 65 -5.36 -6.50 0.01
C PRO A 65 -5.58 -5.54 -1.17
N VAL A 66 -4.51 -4.90 -1.64
CA VAL A 66 -4.56 -4.01 -2.81
C VAL A 66 -3.86 -4.70 -3.99
N LEU A 67 -4.63 -5.39 -4.83
CA LEU A 67 -4.04 -6.14 -5.94
C LEU A 67 -3.82 -5.24 -7.16
N PRO A 68 -2.81 -5.49 -8.01
CA PRO A 68 -2.73 -4.84 -9.31
C PRO A 68 -3.96 -5.19 -10.18
N GLY A 69 -4.39 -4.22 -10.97
CA GLY A 69 -5.47 -4.28 -11.95
C GLY A 69 -4.93 -3.96 -13.34
N GLU A 70 -5.74 -3.28 -14.16
CA GLU A 70 -5.37 -2.95 -15.54
C GLU A 70 -4.07 -2.14 -15.57
N ARG A 71 -3.13 -2.58 -16.42
CA ARG A 71 -1.80 -1.94 -16.60
C ARG A 71 -1.01 -1.75 -15.29
N GLY A 72 -1.31 -2.52 -14.25
CA GLY A 72 -0.64 -2.44 -12.95
C GLY A 72 -1.22 -1.41 -11.98
N ALA A 73 -2.32 -0.73 -12.33
CA ALA A 73 -3.01 0.19 -11.42
C ALA A 73 -3.47 -0.54 -10.15
N PRO A 74 -3.41 0.05 -8.95
CA PRO A 74 -3.97 -0.56 -7.75
C PRO A 74 -5.48 -0.72 -7.87
N ARG A 75 -6.00 -1.90 -7.49
CA ARG A 75 -7.43 -2.13 -7.30
C ARG A 75 -7.78 -1.78 -5.86
N TRP A 76 -8.43 -0.65 -5.68
CA TRP A 76 -8.94 -0.21 -4.40
C TRP A 76 -10.22 -0.97 -4.02
N PRO A 77 -10.43 -1.27 -2.73
CA PRO A 77 -11.71 -1.73 -2.24
C PRO A 77 -12.84 -0.74 -2.53
N ASP A 78 -14.08 -1.22 -2.52
CA ASP A 78 -15.26 -0.37 -2.75
C ASP A 78 -15.29 0.80 -1.75
N GLY A 79 -15.52 2.00 -2.27
CA GLY A 79 -15.55 3.24 -1.48
C GLY A 79 -14.18 3.91 -1.27
N LEU A 80 -13.09 3.34 -1.79
CA LEU A 80 -11.74 3.92 -1.71
C LEU A 80 -11.16 4.26 -3.10
N ALA A 81 -10.30 5.27 -3.15
CA ALA A 81 -9.55 5.68 -4.34
C ALA A 81 -8.20 6.28 -3.95
N GLY A 82 -7.24 6.27 -4.88
CA GLY A 82 -5.87 6.79 -4.71
C GLY A 82 -4.99 6.52 -5.92
#